data_AF-A0A9D0J3C7-F1
#
_entry.id   AF-A0A9D0J3C7-F1
#
_cell.length_a   1.000
_cell.length_b   1.000
_cell.length_c   1.000
_cell.angle_alpha   90.00
_cell.angle_beta   90.00
_cell.angle_gamma   90.00
#
_symmetry.space_group_name_H-M   'P 1'
#
loop_
_entity.id
_entity.type
_entity.pdbx_description
1 polymer ?
#
loop_
_entity_poly.entity_id
_entity_poly.type
_entity_poly.pdbx_seq_one_letter_code
_entity_poly.pdbx_strand_id
1 'polypeptide(L)' 'LRKNGYDVKTKLLEAKPFYKAEGYHQDYYDRHGKLPYCHGYVKRFKD' A
#
# COMPACT_ATOMS: atom_id res chain seq x y z
N LEU A 1 -0.47 15.09 8.61
CA LEU A 1 0.19 14.94 7.29
C LEU A 1 0.61 16.28 6.67
N ARG A 2 -0.31 17.12 6.17
CA ARG A 2 0.08 18.43 5.60
C ARG A 2 0.76 19.34 6.63
N LYS A 3 0.26 19.35 7.87
CA LYS A 3 0.89 20.01 9.02
C LYS A 3 2.31 19.49 9.34
N ASN A 4 2.67 18.30 8.86
CA ASN A 4 4.00 17.71 9.03
C ASN A 4 4.91 17.99 7.81
N GLY A 5 4.53 18.90 6.91
CA GLY A 5 5.33 19.29 5.73
C GLY A 5 5.25 18.33 4.54
N TYR A 6 4.36 17.32 4.58
CA TYR A 6 4.23 16.38 3.47
C TYR A 6 3.41 16.94 2.31
N ASP A 7 3.96 16.83 1.09
CA ASP A 7 3.22 16.97 -0.16
C ASP A 7 2.44 15.68 -0.47
N VAL A 8 1.25 15.57 0.13
CA VAL A 8 0.41 14.37 0.07
C VAL A 8 -0.16 14.18 -1.33
N LYS A 9 0.25 13.08 -2.01
CA LYS A 9 -0.22 12.71 -3.36
C LYS A 9 -1.40 11.75 -3.39
N THR A 10 -1.81 11.21 -2.24
CA THR A 10 -2.96 10.30 -2.14
C THR A 10 -4.23 10.99 -2.63
N LYS A 11 -4.92 10.38 -3.59
CA LYS A 11 -6.19 10.86 -4.13
C LYS A 11 -7.35 10.27 -3.34
N LEU A 12 -8.40 11.06 -3.14
CA LEU A 12 -9.69 10.60 -2.63
C LEU A 12 -10.66 10.49 -3.80
N LEU A 13 -11.20 9.30 -4.02
CA LEU A 13 -12.12 8.97 -5.11
C LEU A 13 -13.24 8.10 -4.55
N GLU A 14 -14.40 8.15 -5.20
CA GLU A 14 -15.48 7.19 -4.92
C GLU A 14 -15.05 5.77 -5.28
N ALA A 15 -15.56 4.80 -4.51
CA ALA A 15 -15.32 3.39 -4.78
C ALA A 15 -15.93 2.99 -6.14
N LYS A 16 -15.17 2.21 -6.90
CA LYS A 16 -15.58 1.67 -8.22
C LYS A 16 -15.58 0.14 -8.16
N PRO A 17 -16.19 -0.54 -9.15
CA PRO A 17 -16.09 -1.99 -9.25
C PRO A 17 -14.65 -2.48 -9.07
N PHE A 18 -14.44 -3.41 -8.15
CA PHE A 18 -13.14 -4.00 -7.87
C PHE A 18 -13.04 -5.34 -8.61
N TYR A 19 -12.11 -5.43 -9.56
CA TYR A 19 -11.82 -6.66 -10.27
C TYR A 19 -10.70 -7.41 -9.54
N LYS A 20 -11.04 -8.58 -9.00
CA LYS A 20 -10.09 -9.40 -8.24
C LYS A 20 -8.95 -9.87 -9.15
N ALA A 21 -7.71 -9.66 -8.70
CA ALA A 21 -6.53 -10.22 -9.36
C ALA A 21 -6.52 -11.76 -9.32
N GLU A 22 -5.84 -12.39 -10.27
CA GLU A 22 -5.74 -13.84 -10.39
C GLU A 22 -5.23 -14.51 -9.11
N GLY A 23 -5.57 -15.78 -8.91
CA GLY A 23 -5.25 -16.51 -7.68
C GLY A 23 -3.75 -16.62 -7.38
N TYR A 24 -2.88 -16.54 -8.40
CA TYR A 24 -1.43 -16.55 -8.19
C TYR A 24 -0.87 -15.22 -7.66
N HIS A 25 -1.63 -14.12 -7.75
CA HIS A 25 -1.27 -12.83 -7.15
C HIS A 25 -1.65 -12.73 -5.67
N GLN A 26 -2.65 -13.48 -5.24
CA GLN A 26 -3.12 -13.49 -3.85
C GLN A 26 -2.05 -14.14 -2.95
N ASP A 27 -1.75 -13.49 -1.82
CA ASP A 27 -0.81 -13.96 -0.80
C ASP A 27 0.58 -14.34 -1.36
N TYR A 28 1.01 -13.63 -2.42
CA TYR A 28 2.25 -13.97 -3.15
C TYR A 28 3.47 -14.03 -2.22
N TYR A 29 3.65 -13.03 -1.36
CA TYR A 29 4.82 -12.95 -0.48
C TYR A 29 4.85 -14.09 0.54
N ASP A 30 3.70 -14.39 1.16
CA ASP A 30 3.57 -15.46 2.16
C ASP A 30 3.81 -16.84 1.54
N ARG A 31 3.21 -17.10 0.37
CA ARG A 31 3.37 -18.36 -0.36
C ARG A 31 4.79 -18.64 -0.85
N HIS A 32 5.57 -17.59 -1.12
CA HIS A 32 6.91 -17.71 -1.67
C HIS A 32 8.03 -17.43 -0.64
N GLY A 33 7.68 -17.09 0.60
CA GLY A 33 8.66 -16.73 1.63
C GLY A 33 9.50 -15.51 1.25
N LYS A 34 8.91 -14.54 0.53
CA LYS A 34 9.59 -13.34 0.02
C LYS A 34 9.14 -12.08 0.74
N LEU A 35 9.98 -11.05 0.73
CA LEU A 35 9.63 -9.71 1.19
C LEU A 35 9.47 -8.76 0.00
N PRO A 36 8.61 -7.73 0.12
CA PRO A 36 8.51 -6.70 -0.90
C PRO A 36 9.81 -5.90 -1.00
N TYR A 37 10.28 -5.69 -2.23
CA TYR A 37 11.54 -4.97 -2.47
C TYR A 37 11.42 -3.44 -2.26
N CYS A 38 10.25 -2.86 -2.56
CA CYS A 38 10.01 -1.41 -2.49
C CYS A 38 9.16 -0.95 -1.31
N HIS A 39 8.51 -1.87 -0.59
CA HIS A 39 7.61 -1.51 0.51
C HIS A 39 8.28 -1.77 1.85
N GLY A 40 8.88 -0.71 2.41
CA GLY A 40 9.46 -0.71 3.76
C GLY A 40 8.65 0.16 4.72
N TYR A 41 8.66 -0.22 6.00
CA TYR A 41 8.09 0.62 7.06
C TYR A 41 8.90 1.91 7.24
N VAL A 42 8.19 3.03 7.39
CA VAL A 42 8.77 4.32 7.77
C VAL A 42 7.87 4.93 8.83
N LYS A 43 8.46 5.36 9.96
CA LYS A 43 7.73 6.05 11.04
C LYS A 43 7.33 7.48 10.61
N ARG A 44 6.30 7.59 9.77
CA ARG A 44 5.82 8.86 9.17
C ARG A 44 4.79 9.60 10.03
N PHE A 45 4.20 8.91 11.00
CA PHE A 45 3.16 9.43 11.88
C PHE A 45 3.70 9.46 13.31
N LYS A 46 3.45 10.59 14.00
CA LYS A 46 3.61 10.69 15.45
C LYS A 46 2.36 10.11 16.09
N ASP A 47 2.51 9.61 17.31
CA ASP A 47 1.40 9.21 18.17
C ASP A 47 0.55 10.44 18.57
#